data_AF-A0A7S2CWN2-F1
#
_entry.id   AF-A0A7S2CWN2-F1
#
_cell.length_a   1.000
_cell.length_b   1.000
_cell.length_c   1.000
_cell.angle_alpha   90.00
_cell.angle_beta   90.00
_cell.angle_gamma   90.00
#
_symmetry.space_group_name_H-M   'P 1'
#
loop_
_entity.id
_entity.type
_entity.pdbx_description
1 polymer ?
#
loop_
_entity_poly.entity_id
_entity_poly.type
_entity_poly.pdbx_seq_one_letter_code
_entity_poly.pdbx_strand_id
1 'polypeptide(L)'
;MMFGSWDYERMRKVGLAISALWMWIFVMVIAVLLLNMLLAILMDAYAEVKSSTGDARTLFKQSSEILRRRREFLRGRRVRLGDIWKAFFLELGDEQEMLESKEVVTPSQVVERVPGLKLEQATRTLRQT
;
A
#
# COMPACT_ATOMS: atom_id res chain seq x y z
N MET A 1 -17.81 45.70 3.55
CA MET A 1 -19.20 45.18 3.68
C MET A 1 -19.32 43.98 4.61
N MET A 2 -18.38 43.02 4.63
CA MET A 2 -18.35 42.00 5.72
C MET A 2 -17.52 42.43 6.94
N PHE A 3 -16.62 43.42 6.79
CA PHE A 3 -15.83 44.04 7.87
C PHE A 3 -15.77 45.58 7.78
N GLY A 4 -16.81 46.23 7.24
CA GLY A 4 -16.85 47.69 7.08
C GLY A 4 -18.18 48.23 7.55
N SER A 5 -18.16 49.35 8.28
CA SER A 5 -19.27 49.97 9.02
C SER A 5 -20.61 49.78 8.32
N TRP A 6 -21.46 48.98 8.96
CA TRP A 6 -22.83 48.79 8.50
C TRP A 6 -23.52 50.15 8.50
N ASP A 7 -24.10 50.54 7.37
CA ASP A 7 -24.98 51.71 7.31
C ASP A 7 -26.35 51.39 7.94
N TYR A 8 -26.29 51.00 9.22
CA TYR A 8 -27.44 50.70 10.07
C TYR A 8 -28.35 51.93 10.20
N GLU A 9 -27.78 53.11 10.03
CA GLU A 9 -28.45 54.40 10.15
C GLU A 9 -29.43 54.64 8.98
N ARG A 10 -29.07 54.25 7.75
CA ARG A 10 -30.01 54.26 6.62
C ARG A 10 -31.07 53.16 6.71
N MET A 11 -30.71 51.97 7.20
CA MET A 11 -31.66 50.87 7.36
C MET A 11 -32.72 51.17 8.44
N ARG A 12 -32.32 51.77 9.56
CA ARG A 12 -33.24 52.15 10.64
C ARG A 12 -34.37 53.09 10.19
N LYS A 13 -34.16 53.88 9.12
CA LYS A 13 -35.21 54.75 8.52
C LYS A 13 -36.35 53.97 7.86
N VAL A 14 -36.11 52.74 7.40
CA VAL A 14 -37.10 51.88 6.73
C VAL A 14 -37.94 51.08 7.73
N GLY A 15 -37.41 50.86 8.94
CA GLY A 15 -38.10 50.19 10.04
C GLY A 15 -37.18 49.18 10.75
N LEU A 16 -37.24 49.14 12.09
CA LEU A 16 -36.36 48.31 12.92
C LEU A 16 -36.54 46.81 12.68
N ALA A 17 -37.79 46.34 12.62
CA ALA A 17 -38.09 44.91 12.51
C ALA A 17 -37.70 44.32 11.14
N ILE A 18 -38.06 45.00 10.05
CA ILE A 18 -37.72 44.59 8.68
C ILE A 18 -36.21 44.63 8.45
N SER A 19 -35.53 45.66 8.94
CA SER A 19 -34.08 45.78 8.85
C SER A 19 -33.35 44.66 9.60
N ALA A 20 -33.81 44.33 10.81
CA ALA A 20 -33.24 43.25 11.60
C ALA A 20 -33.46 41.87 10.95
N LEU A 21 -34.66 41.63 10.42
CA LEU A 21 -34.98 40.38 9.73
C LEU A 21 -34.14 40.20 8.46
N TRP A 22 -34.04 41.25 7.64
CA TRP A 22 -33.21 41.22 6.42
C TRP A 22 -31.74 40.99 6.76
N MET A 23 -31.25 41.68 7.79
CA MET A 23 -29.89 41.53 8.27
C MET A 23 -29.60 40.09 8.72
N TRP A 24 -30.51 39.52 9.49
CA TRP A 24 -30.39 38.18 10.04
C TRP A 24 -30.39 37.12 8.93
N ILE A 25 -31.30 37.23 7.96
CA ILE A 25 -31.36 36.33 6.81
C ILE A 25 -30.09 36.45 5.96
N PHE A 26 -29.62 37.67 5.70
CA PHE A 26 -28.41 37.90 4.91
C PHE A 26 -27.18 37.24 5.56
N VAL A 27 -26.97 37.44 6.87
CA VAL A 27 -25.87 36.82 7.61
C VAL A 27 -26.02 35.29 7.63
N MET A 28 -27.23 34.77 7.83
CA MET A 28 -27.49 33.34 7.85
C MET A 28 -27.19 32.68 6.50
N VAL A 29 -27.62 33.28 5.39
CA VAL A 29 -27.33 32.77 4.03
C VAL A 29 -25.83 32.77 3.74
N ILE A 30 -25.12 33.87 4.03
CA ILE A 30 -23.67 33.95 3.80
C ILE A 30 -22.93 32.93 4.68
N ALA A 31 -23.32 32.78 5.95
CA ALA A 31 -22.71 31.81 6.86
C ALA A 31 -22.89 30.37 6.35
N VAL A 32 -24.08 29.99 5.92
CA VAL A 32 -24.35 28.65 5.37
C VAL A 32 -23.58 28.41 4.07
N LEU A 33 -23.51 29.40 3.18
CA LEU A 33 -22.72 29.30 1.94
C LEU A 33 -21.23 29.09 2.23
N LEU A 34 -20.65 29.92 3.10
CA LEU A 34 -19.23 29.82 3.45
C LEU A 34 -18.91 28.51 4.18
N LEU A 35 -19.78 28.09 5.10
CA LEU A 35 -19.62 26.83 5.82
C LEU A 35 -19.67 25.63 4.88
N ASN A 36 -20.62 25.61 3.95
CA ASN A 36 -20.74 24.52 2.98
C ASN A 36 -19.55 24.48 2.01
N MET A 37 -19.03 25.63 1.58
CA MET A 37 -17.81 25.69 0.76
C MET A 37 -16.59 25.17 1.53
N LEU A 38 -16.46 25.52 2.82
CA LEU A 38 -15.38 25.01 3.67
C LEU A 38 -15.49 23.49 3.88
N LEU A 39 -16.70 22.99 4.17
CA LEU A 39 -16.94 21.55 4.33
C LEU A 39 -16.65 20.78 3.04
N ALA A 40 -17.01 21.33 1.88
CA ALA A 40 -16.70 20.73 0.60
C ALA A 40 -15.19 20.59 0.39
N ILE A 41 -14.41 21.66 0.62
CA ILE A 41 -12.95 21.63 0.51
C ILE A 41 -12.33 20.64 1.52
N LEU A 42 -12.84 20.61 2.75
CA LEU A 42 -12.35 19.71 3.79
C LEU A 42 -12.63 18.25 3.45
N MET A 43 -13.82 17.95 2.92
CA MET A 43 -14.18 16.60 2.48
C MET A 43 -13.34 16.14 1.30
N ASP A 44 -13.01 17.04 0.36
CA ASP A 44 -12.15 16.73 -0.78
C ASP A 44 -10.73 16.35 -0.32
N ALA A 45 -10.11 17.20 0.52
CA ALA A 45 -8.79 16.93 1.09
C ALA A 45 -8.78 15.67 1.98
N TYR A 46 -9.83 15.45 2.77
CA TYR A 46 -9.95 14.24 3.58
C TYR A 46 -10.09 12.97 2.73
N ALA A 47 -10.89 13.02 1.66
CA ALA A 47 -11.07 11.91 0.74
C ALA A 47 -9.76 11.58 0.00
N GLU A 48 -8.98 12.59 -0.39
CA GLU A 48 -7.67 12.44 -1.00
C GLU A 48 -6.71 11.69 -0.06
N VAL A 49 -6.54 12.17 1.18
CA VAL A 49 -5.67 11.52 2.19
C VAL A 49 -6.17 10.12 2.57
N LYS A 50 -7.49 9.94 2.65
CA LYS A 50 -8.08 8.63 2.91
C LYS A 50 -7.87 7.67 1.75
N SER A 51 -7.91 8.14 0.51
CA SER A 51 -7.67 7.32 -0.68
C SER A 51 -6.21 6.88 -0.78
N SER A 52 -5.25 7.76 -0.43
CA SER A 52 -3.83 7.43 -0.40
C SER A 52 -3.48 6.43 0.72
N THR A 53 -4.25 6.40 1.79
CA THR A 53 -4.09 5.42 2.90
C THR A 53 -4.93 4.15 2.70
N GLY A 54 -6.02 4.23 1.91
CA GLY A 54 -6.99 3.15 1.69
C GLY A 54 -6.45 1.96 0.89
N ASP A 55 -5.32 2.14 0.20
CA ASP A 55 -4.60 1.06 -0.48
C ASP A 55 -3.69 0.23 0.47
N ALA A 56 -3.95 0.31 1.78
CA ALA A 56 -3.46 -0.64 2.78
C ALA A 56 -4.05 -2.07 2.62
N ARG A 57 -4.54 -2.42 1.42
CA ARG A 57 -4.66 -3.81 0.96
C ARG A 57 -3.33 -4.55 0.95
N THR A 58 -2.21 -3.86 1.14
CA THR A 58 -0.87 -4.43 1.10
C THR A 58 -0.47 -5.10 2.40
N LEU A 59 -0.65 -4.54 3.60
CA LEU A 59 -0.08 -5.17 4.81
C LEU A 59 -0.73 -6.51 5.20
N PHE A 60 -2.06 -6.61 5.18
CA PHE A 60 -2.73 -7.89 5.51
C PHE A 60 -2.54 -8.94 4.42
N LYS A 61 -2.59 -8.55 3.13
CA LYS A 61 -2.28 -9.49 2.03
C LYS A 61 -0.82 -9.90 2.06
N GLN A 62 0.11 -8.97 2.21
CA GLN A 62 1.55 -9.25 2.35
C GLN A 62 1.81 -10.14 3.56
N SER A 63 1.18 -9.89 4.71
CA SER A 63 1.30 -10.74 5.89
C SER A 63 0.77 -12.16 5.63
N SER A 64 -0.39 -12.28 4.98
CA SER A 64 -0.93 -13.59 4.59
C SER A 64 -0.02 -14.31 3.59
N GLU A 65 0.61 -13.59 2.67
CA GLU A 65 1.59 -14.15 1.74
C GLU A 65 2.87 -14.58 2.44
N ILE A 66 3.39 -13.78 3.37
CA ILE A 66 4.57 -14.11 4.18
C ILE A 66 4.30 -15.35 5.02
N LEU A 67 3.13 -15.43 5.67
CA LEU A 67 2.72 -16.59 6.46
C LEU A 67 2.51 -17.83 5.58
N ARG A 68 1.91 -17.69 4.40
CA ARG A 68 1.79 -18.77 3.41
C ARG A 68 3.16 -19.26 2.96
N ARG A 69 4.07 -18.35 2.58
CA ARG A 69 5.45 -18.67 2.17
C ARG A 69 6.22 -19.36 3.30
N ARG A 70 6.08 -18.89 4.55
CA ARG A 70 6.70 -19.51 5.73
C ARG A 70 6.16 -20.91 6.00
N ARG A 71 4.85 -21.12 5.84
CA ARG A 71 4.21 -22.43 5.97
C ARG A 71 4.64 -23.40 4.86
N GLU A 72 4.85 -22.92 3.64
CA GLU A 72 5.38 -23.72 2.51
C GLU A 72 6.84 -24.12 2.72
N PHE A 73 7.66 -23.22 3.27
CA PHE A 73 9.06 -23.49 3.63
C PHE A 73 9.15 -24.53 4.75
N LEU A 74 8.39 -24.36 5.84
CA LEU A 74 8.35 -25.32 6.96
C LEU A 74 7.81 -26.70 6.55
N ARG A 75 7.01 -26.77 5.47
CA ARG A 75 6.49 -28.03 4.91
C ARG A 75 7.43 -28.66 3.87
N GLY A 76 8.65 -28.13 3.69
CA GLY A 76 9.64 -28.66 2.73
C GLY A 76 9.21 -28.58 1.27
N ARG A 77 8.29 -27.66 0.92
CA ARG A 77 7.79 -27.50 -0.47
C ARG A 77 8.55 -26.42 -1.26
N ARG A 78 9.51 -25.75 -0.61
CA ARG A 78 10.34 -24.70 -1.19
C ARG A 78 11.67 -24.64 -0.44
N VAL A 79 12.76 -24.75 -1.18
CA VAL A 79 14.15 -24.62 -0.73
C VAL A 79 14.71 -23.38 -1.41
N ARG A 80 15.53 -22.58 -0.71
CA ARG A 80 16.09 -21.35 -1.29
C ARG A 80 17.21 -21.72 -2.26
N LEU A 81 17.37 -20.96 -3.34
CA LEU A 81 18.48 -21.16 -4.28
C LEU A 81 19.85 -21.12 -3.57
N GLY A 82 20.00 -20.27 -2.54
CA GLY A 82 21.22 -20.21 -1.75
C GLY A 82 21.52 -21.48 -0.94
N ASP A 83 20.50 -22.26 -0.58
CA ASP A 83 20.70 -23.56 0.10
C ASP A 83 21.18 -24.61 -0.91
N ILE A 84 20.67 -24.56 -2.15
CA ILE A 84 21.16 -25.39 -3.25
C ILE A 84 22.61 -25.02 -3.55
N TRP A 85 22.92 -23.74 -3.76
CA TRP A 85 24.28 -23.26 -3.99
C TRP A 85 25.25 -23.71 -2.90
N LYS A 86 24.88 -23.57 -1.62
CA LYS A 86 25.70 -24.03 -0.49
C LYS A 86 25.94 -25.55 -0.51
N ALA A 87 24.94 -26.35 -0.89
CA ALA A 87 25.12 -27.79 -0.99
C ALA A 87 26.17 -28.17 -2.04
N PHE A 88 26.19 -27.50 -3.19
CA PHE A 88 27.20 -27.72 -4.23
C PHE A 88 28.56 -27.10 -3.84
N PHE A 89 28.56 -25.94 -3.18
CA PHE A 89 29.79 -25.26 -2.73
C PHE A 89 30.53 -26.02 -1.63
N LEU A 90 29.80 -26.67 -0.71
CA LEU A 90 30.40 -27.47 0.37
C LEU A 90 31.17 -28.68 -0.17
N GLU A 91 30.82 -29.14 -1.37
CA GLU A 91 31.36 -30.35 -2.00
C GLU A 91 32.54 -30.04 -2.92
N LEU A 92 32.48 -28.93 -3.67
CA LEU A 92 33.53 -28.52 -4.63
C LEU A 92 34.60 -27.62 -4.00
N GLY A 93 34.30 -26.88 -2.92
CA GLY A 93 35.28 -26.09 -2.16
C GLY A 93 35.86 -24.86 -2.87
N ASP A 94 35.68 -24.74 -4.19
CA ASP A 94 36.12 -23.61 -5.01
C ASP A 94 34.99 -23.08 -5.92
N GLU A 95 34.81 -21.76 -5.91
CA GLU A 95 33.80 -21.06 -6.70
C GLU A 95 34.15 -21.04 -8.19
N GLN A 96 35.45 -21.00 -8.53
CA GLN A 96 35.91 -21.00 -9.93
C GLN A 96 35.64 -22.35 -10.60
N GLU A 97 35.92 -23.46 -9.92
CA GLU A 97 35.70 -24.80 -10.44
C GLU A 97 34.20 -25.12 -10.62
N MET A 98 33.34 -24.59 -9.74
CA MET A 98 31.88 -24.66 -9.90
C MET A 98 31.38 -23.95 -11.17
N LEU A 99 31.88 -22.73 -11.43
CA LEU A 99 31.47 -21.92 -12.58
C LEU A 99 32.06 -22.42 -13.90
N GLU A 100 33.22 -23.08 -13.85
CA GLU A 100 33.89 -23.66 -15.02
C GLU A 100 33.42 -25.08 -15.36
N SER A 101 32.75 -25.76 -14.42
CA SER A 101 32.24 -27.11 -14.64
C SER A 101 31.23 -27.14 -15.79
N LYS A 102 31.47 -28.00 -16.79
CA LYS A 102 30.55 -28.27 -17.91
C LYS A 102 29.51 -29.33 -17.58
N GLU A 103 29.42 -29.75 -16.32
CA GLU A 103 28.48 -30.79 -15.91
C GLU A 103 27.05 -30.26 -15.91
N VAL A 104 26.20 -30.86 -16.75
CA VAL A 104 24.78 -30.53 -16.80
C VAL A 104 24.11 -31.10 -15.55
N VAL A 105 23.70 -30.20 -14.65
CA VAL A 105 23.01 -30.56 -13.41
C VAL A 105 21.60 -31.09 -13.72
N THR A 106 21.39 -32.39 -13.52
CA THR A 106 20.08 -33.03 -13.72
C THR A 106 19.18 -32.92 -12.47
N PRO A 107 17.84 -32.89 -12.62
CA PRO A 107 16.91 -32.78 -11.49
C PRO A 107 17.08 -33.87 -10.43
N SER A 108 17.48 -35.07 -10.83
CA SER A 108 17.78 -36.20 -9.93
C SER A 108 19.01 -35.93 -9.06
N GLN A 109 20.08 -35.37 -9.64
CA GLN A 109 21.30 -35.01 -8.91
C GLN A 109 21.03 -33.91 -7.86
N VAL A 110 20.16 -32.94 -8.16
CA VAL A 110 19.79 -31.89 -7.19
C VAL A 110 19.00 -32.46 -6.02
N VAL A 111 18.11 -33.43 -6.26
CA VAL A 111 17.32 -34.08 -5.21
C VAL A 111 18.17 -34.96 -4.31
N GLU A 112 19.16 -35.65 -4.88
CA GLU A 112 20.09 -36.50 -4.14
C GLU A 112 21.03 -35.66 -3.25
N ARG A 113 21.48 -34.50 -3.76
CA ARG A 113 22.44 -33.63 -3.07
C ARG A 113 21.79 -32.65 -2.07
N VAL A 114 20.50 -32.35 -2.18
CA VAL A 114 19.80 -31.38 -1.32
C VAL A 114 18.74 -32.07 -0.44
N PRO A 115 18.97 -32.21 0.88
CA PRO A 115 18.05 -32.91 1.77
C PRO A 115 16.68 -32.20 1.85
N GLY A 116 15.61 -32.94 1.56
CA GLY A 116 14.23 -32.45 1.66
C GLY A 116 13.67 -31.80 0.38
N LEU A 117 14.40 -31.84 -0.74
CA LEU A 117 13.92 -31.33 -2.03
C LEU A 117 13.05 -32.37 -2.76
N LYS A 118 11.88 -31.94 -3.26
CA LYS A 118 11.04 -32.80 -4.12
C LYS A 118 11.45 -32.69 -5.59
N LEU A 119 11.33 -33.79 -6.33
CA LEU A 119 11.66 -33.88 -7.77
C LEU A 119 10.87 -32.88 -8.64
N GLU A 120 9.60 -32.64 -8.32
CA GLU A 120 8.77 -31.62 -8.97
C GLU A 120 9.34 -30.20 -8.80
N GLN A 121 9.94 -29.92 -7.64
CA GLN A 121 10.52 -28.63 -7.34
C GLN A 121 11.86 -28.45 -8.06
N ALA A 122 12.70 -29.49 -8.09
CA ALA A 122 13.97 -29.47 -8.84
C ALA A 122 13.71 -29.23 -10.33
N THR A 123 12.72 -29.93 -10.90
CA THR A 123 12.31 -29.75 -12.30
C THR A 123 11.80 -28.33 -12.57
N ARG A 124 11.02 -27.75 -11.65
CA ARG A 124 10.55 -26.36 -11.79
C ARG A 124 11.70 -25.36 -11.74
N THR A 125 12.65 -25.54 -10.82
CA THR A 125 13.77 -24.61 -10.65
C THR A 125 14.70 -24.62 -11.86
N LEU A 126 15.00 -25.81 -12.42
CA LEU A 126 15.90 -25.94 -13.57
C LEU A 126 15.26 -25.51 -14.90
N ARG A 127 13.92 -25.44 -14.98
CA ARG A 127 13.18 -25.02 -16.18
C ARG A 127 12.89 -23.52 -16.23
N GLN A 128 13.16 -22.79 -15.15
CA GLN A 128 12.83 -21.36 -15.01
C GLN A 128 14.04 -20.42 -15.18
N THR A 129 15.21 -21.01 -15.43
CA THR A 129 16.43 -20.38 -15.97
C THR A 129 16.47 -20.58 -17.48
#